data_AF-A0A2D6W5Z1-F1
#
_entry.id   AF-A0A2D6W5Z1-F1
#
_cell.length_a   1.000
_cell.length_b   1.000
_cell.length_c   1.000
_cell.angle_alpha   90.00
_cell.angle_beta   90.00
_cell.angle_gamma   90.00
#
_symmetry.space_group_name_H-M   'P 1'
#
loop_
_entity.id
_entity.type
_entity.pdbx_description
1 polymer ?
#
loop_
_entity_poly.entity_id
_entity_poly.type
_entity_poly.pdbx_seq_one_letter_code
_entity_poly.pdbx_strand_id
1 'polypeptide(L)'
;MNSALISFGIYMIFVFLLAWIAGRKSLKSDSFVSEYFLGGRALGLWAFALTFATTNASGGSFMGFPARIYTHGWVLALWIAGYMTVPFIAIGILGKRINYVARKSGSITLPEVLGKQLKSDAVTLVATGIIILFMFFYLLAQFKAGGMILITLLGEEPLFKEGTLIMARFTPDWLDP
;
A
#
# COMPACT_ATOMS: atom_id res chain seq x y z
N MET A 1 -25.31 -19.21 -0.43
CA MET A 1 -24.59 -18.03 0.06
C MET A 1 -23.11 -18.28 -0.17
N ASN A 2 -22.47 -17.59 -1.11
CA ASN A 2 -21.06 -17.87 -1.44
C ASN A 2 -20.18 -17.82 -0.18
N SER A 3 -19.39 -18.86 0.03
CA SER A 3 -18.35 -18.87 1.06
C SER A 3 -17.38 -17.69 0.90
N ALA A 4 -17.18 -17.23 -0.35
CA ALA A 4 -16.39 -16.04 -0.68
C ALA A 4 -16.97 -14.76 -0.06
N LEU A 5 -18.29 -14.54 -0.15
CA LEU A 5 -18.95 -13.34 0.35
C LEU A 5 -18.93 -13.28 1.88
N ILE A 6 -19.14 -14.43 2.54
CA ILE A 6 -19.06 -14.54 4.00
C ILE A 6 -17.64 -14.25 4.48
N SER A 7 -16.64 -14.89 3.85
CA SER A 7 -15.22 -14.69 4.20
C SER A 7 -14.79 -13.23 4.02
N PHE A 8 -15.19 -12.60 2.90
CA PHE A 8 -14.91 -11.20 2.63
C PHE A 8 -15.59 -10.27 3.65
N GLY A 9 -16.85 -10.53 4.00
CA GLY A 9 -17.58 -9.76 5.01
C GLY A 9 -16.92 -9.82 6.39
N ILE A 10 -16.52 -11.02 6.85
CA ILE A 10 -15.80 -11.21 8.12
C ILE A 10 -14.47 -10.46 8.10
N TYR A 11 -13.71 -10.58 7.01
CA TYR A 11 -12.44 -9.86 6.83
C TYR A 11 -12.63 -8.34 6.93
N MET A 12 -13.63 -7.79 6.24
CA MET A 12 -13.92 -6.36 6.26
C MET A 12 -14.29 -5.86 7.67
N ILE A 13 -15.18 -6.56 8.36
CA ILE A 13 -15.56 -6.22 9.75
C ILE A 13 -14.32 -6.21 10.65
N PHE A 14 -13.47 -7.23 10.53
CA PHE A 14 -12.25 -7.34 11.33
C PHE A 14 -11.28 -6.18 11.07
N VAL A 15 -11.03 -5.83 9.80
CA VAL A 15 -10.16 -4.71 9.43
C VAL A 15 -10.70 -3.38 9.95
N PHE A 16 -12.00 -3.12 9.80
CA PHE A 16 -12.62 -1.90 10.33
C PHE A 16 -12.57 -1.82 11.85
N LEU A 17 -12.78 -2.95 12.54
CA LEU A 17 -12.69 -3.01 14.00
C LEU A 17 -11.26 -2.72 14.48
N LEU A 18 -10.25 -3.28 13.82
CA LEU A 18 -8.85 -2.97 14.12
C LEU A 18 -8.53 -1.49 13.86
N ALA A 19 -9.00 -0.94 12.74
CA ALA A 19 -8.81 0.48 12.41
C ALA A 19 -9.46 1.41 13.45
N TRP A 20 -10.66 1.07 13.91
CA TRP A 20 -11.38 1.82 14.94
C TRP A 20 -10.63 1.81 16.29
N ILE A 21 -10.15 0.65 16.72
CA ILE A 21 -9.37 0.51 17.96
C ILE A 21 -8.06 1.29 17.86
N ALA A 22 -7.34 1.16 16.74
CA ALA A 22 -6.09 1.89 16.50
C ALA A 22 -6.30 3.41 16.48
N GLY A 23 -7.38 3.89 15.83
CA GLY A 23 -7.74 5.30 15.76
C GLY A 23 -8.01 5.91 17.14
N ARG A 24 -8.73 5.20 18.01
CA ARG A 24 -8.98 5.65 19.39
C ARG A 24 -7.70 5.81 20.22
N LYS A 25 -6.67 5.00 19.95
CA LYS A 25 -5.38 5.08 20.65
C LYS A 25 -4.58 6.30 20.19
N SER A 26 -4.58 6.59 18.89
CA SER A 26 -3.87 7.73 18.30
C SER A 26 -4.45 9.09 18.78
N LEU A 27 -5.77 9.18 18.95
CA LEU A 27 -6.46 10.40 19.43
C LEU A 27 -6.13 10.78 20.88
N LYS A 28 -5.58 9.87 21.68
CA LYS A 28 -5.23 10.11 23.10
C LYS A 28 -3.77 10.52 23.30
N SER A 29 -2.99 10.65 22.24
CA SER A 29 -1.57 10.99 22.30
C SER A 29 -1.34 12.50 22.25
N ASP A 30 -0.41 13.00 23.06
CA ASP A 30 -0.01 14.41 23.09
C ASP A 30 0.59 14.90 21.76
N SER A 31 1.03 13.98 20.89
CA SER A 31 1.58 14.30 19.55
C SER A 31 0.94 13.46 18.45
N PHE A 32 -0.31 13.80 18.08
CA PHE A 32 -1.09 13.09 17.06
C PHE A 32 -0.30 12.79 15.77
N VAL A 33 0.44 13.78 15.23
CA VAL A 33 1.20 13.61 13.99
C VAL A 33 2.30 12.53 14.14
N SER A 34 3.04 12.53 15.24
CA SER A 34 4.08 11.52 15.48
C SER A 34 3.48 10.14 15.75
N GLU A 35 2.39 10.07 16.50
CA GLU A 35 1.71 8.80 16.77
C GLU A 35 1.10 8.20 15.50
N TYR A 36 0.47 9.03 14.67
CA TYR A 36 -0.20 8.60 13.43
C TYR A 36 0.81 8.18 12.35
N PHE A 37 1.85 8.98 12.09
CA PHE A 37 2.79 8.69 11.02
C PHE A 37 3.94 7.76 11.43
N LEU A 38 4.33 7.75 12.71
CA LEU A 38 5.51 7.00 13.18
C LEU A 38 5.18 5.92 14.21
N GLY A 39 3.91 5.77 14.64
CA GLY A 39 3.52 4.81 15.66
C GLY A 39 4.28 4.99 16.98
N GLY A 40 4.54 6.26 17.35
CA GLY A 40 5.34 6.60 18.53
C GLY A 40 6.82 6.18 18.43
N ARG A 41 7.31 5.80 17.24
CA ARG A 41 8.69 5.31 17.00
C ARG A 41 9.04 4.05 17.82
N ALA A 42 8.04 3.33 18.32
CA ALA A 42 8.16 2.17 19.20
C ALA A 42 7.65 0.87 18.55
N LEU A 43 7.55 0.82 17.21
CA LEU A 43 7.17 -0.40 16.50
C LEU A 43 8.20 -1.50 16.75
N GLY A 44 7.75 -2.63 17.30
CA GLY A 44 8.58 -3.82 17.48
C GLY A 44 9.01 -4.44 16.15
N LEU A 45 10.02 -5.30 16.19
CA LEU A 45 10.62 -5.93 15.00
C LEU A 45 9.58 -6.64 14.12
N TRP A 46 8.69 -7.42 14.74
CA TRP A 46 7.66 -8.18 14.02
C TRP A 46 6.63 -7.27 13.34
N ALA A 47 6.15 -6.25 14.05
CA ALA A 47 5.21 -5.28 13.48
C ALA A 47 5.85 -4.53 12.31
N PHE A 48 7.13 -4.12 12.45
CA PHE A 48 7.87 -3.49 11.37
C PHE A 48 8.04 -4.42 10.15
N ALA A 49 8.47 -5.67 10.38
CA ALA A 49 8.70 -6.64 9.31
C ALA A 49 7.42 -6.99 8.54
N LEU A 50 6.29 -7.17 9.25
CA LEU A 50 4.99 -7.43 8.65
C LEU A 50 4.50 -6.22 7.85
N THR A 51 4.59 -5.00 8.40
CA THR A 51 4.22 -3.78 7.67
C THR A 51 5.08 -3.61 6.42
N PHE A 52 6.39 -3.88 6.51
CA PHE A 52 7.28 -3.84 5.37
C PHE A 52 6.90 -4.88 4.30
N ALA A 53 6.62 -6.12 4.69
CA ALA A 53 6.18 -7.16 3.77
C ALA A 53 4.86 -6.78 3.07
N THR A 54 3.88 -6.30 3.84
CA THR A 54 2.59 -5.81 3.30
C THR A 54 2.78 -4.63 2.37
N THR A 55 3.72 -3.72 2.64
CA THR A 55 4.03 -2.57 1.77
C THR A 55 4.61 -3.01 0.43
N ASN A 56 5.38 -4.09 0.40
CA ASN A 56 5.90 -4.67 -0.85
C ASN A 56 4.86 -5.49 -1.61
N ALA A 57 3.77 -5.89 -0.95
CA ALA A 57 2.65 -6.57 -1.58
C ALA A 57 1.75 -5.53 -2.29
N SER A 58 1.48 -5.75 -3.57
CA SER A 58 0.68 -4.83 -4.39
C SER A 58 -0.28 -5.60 -5.29
N GLY A 59 -1.33 -4.96 -5.79
CA GLY A 59 -2.24 -5.54 -6.79
C GLY A 59 -1.49 -5.97 -8.06
N GLY A 60 -0.45 -5.23 -8.45
CA GLY A 60 0.48 -5.63 -9.51
C GLY A 60 1.29 -6.89 -9.14
N SER A 61 1.65 -7.06 -7.88
CA SER A 61 2.33 -8.27 -7.41
C SER A 61 1.40 -9.49 -7.41
N PHE A 62 0.12 -9.32 -7.05
CA PHE A 62 -0.85 -10.42 -6.99
C PHE A 62 -1.43 -10.81 -8.35
N MET A 63 -1.64 -9.86 -9.25
CA MET A 63 -2.21 -10.14 -10.58
C MET A 63 -1.13 -10.18 -11.66
N GLY A 64 -0.22 -9.22 -11.66
CA GLY A 64 0.76 -9.03 -12.71
C GLY A 64 1.86 -10.10 -12.70
N PHE A 65 2.42 -10.43 -11.54
CA PHE A 65 3.50 -11.42 -11.46
C PHE A 65 3.05 -12.81 -11.90
N PRO A 66 1.95 -13.40 -11.38
CA PRO A 66 1.51 -14.73 -11.81
C PRO A 66 1.16 -14.77 -13.29
N ALA A 67 0.49 -13.74 -13.83
CA ALA A 67 0.14 -13.67 -15.26
C ALA A 67 1.39 -13.67 -16.16
N ARG A 68 2.43 -12.92 -15.75
CA ARG A 68 3.68 -12.84 -16.50
C ARG A 68 4.52 -14.12 -16.37
N ILE A 69 4.54 -14.74 -15.20
CA ILE A 69 5.20 -16.04 -14.98
C ILE A 69 4.52 -17.14 -15.81
N TYR A 70 3.18 -17.14 -15.87
CA TYR A 70 2.42 -18.10 -16.67
C TYR A 70 2.77 -18.01 -18.16
N THR A 71 2.96 -16.79 -18.67
CA THR A 71 3.24 -16.54 -20.09
C THR A 71 4.72 -16.68 -20.49
N HIS A 72 5.66 -16.39 -19.57
CA HIS A 72 7.10 -16.33 -19.87
C HIS A 72 7.92 -17.44 -19.15
N GLY A 73 7.26 -18.26 -18.32
CA GLY A 73 7.86 -19.38 -17.62
C GLY A 73 8.67 -18.99 -16.37
N TRP A 74 9.35 -20.00 -15.80
CA TRP A 74 10.05 -19.93 -14.51
C TRP A 74 11.21 -18.94 -14.45
N VAL A 75 11.81 -18.61 -15.60
CA VAL A 75 12.91 -17.62 -15.67
C VAL A 75 12.44 -16.27 -15.16
N LEU A 76 11.20 -15.87 -15.49
CA LEU A 76 10.66 -14.61 -15.02
C LEU A 76 10.34 -14.64 -13.52
N ALA A 77 9.93 -15.80 -12.99
CA ALA A 77 9.72 -15.96 -11.55
C ALA A 77 11.02 -15.74 -10.77
N LEU A 78 12.14 -16.29 -11.26
CA LEU A 78 13.47 -16.10 -10.66
C LEU A 78 13.91 -14.63 -10.74
N TRP A 79 13.66 -13.98 -11.88
CA TRP A 79 13.96 -12.55 -12.03
C TRP A 79 13.18 -11.68 -11.06
N ILE A 80 11.87 -11.92 -10.92
CA ILE A 80 11.00 -11.21 -9.97
C ILE A 80 11.48 -11.46 -8.52
N ALA A 81 11.73 -12.72 -8.15
CA ALA A 81 12.20 -13.07 -6.81
C ALA A 81 13.55 -12.39 -6.48
N GLY A 82 14.47 -12.36 -7.45
CA GLY A 82 15.75 -11.65 -7.31
C GLY A 82 15.54 -10.16 -7.09
N TYR A 83 14.72 -9.51 -7.92
CA TYR A 83 14.41 -8.08 -7.79
C TYR A 83 13.75 -7.74 -6.45
N MET A 84 12.83 -8.57 -5.97
CA MET A 84 12.14 -8.36 -4.69
C MET A 84 13.09 -8.38 -3.48
N THR A 85 14.31 -8.90 -3.62
CA THR A 85 15.32 -8.89 -2.54
C THR A 85 15.96 -7.51 -2.37
N VAL A 86 15.99 -6.68 -3.42
CA VAL A 86 16.66 -5.36 -3.41
C VAL A 86 16.08 -4.41 -2.35
N PRO A 87 14.74 -4.23 -2.22
CA PRO A 87 14.17 -3.40 -1.17
C PRO A 87 14.51 -3.87 0.25
N PHE A 88 14.58 -5.20 0.49
CA PHE A 88 14.95 -5.76 1.80
C PHE A 88 16.40 -5.43 2.15
N ILE A 89 17.32 -5.57 1.21
CA ILE A 89 18.72 -5.22 1.43
C ILE A 89 18.86 -3.71 1.61
N ALA A 90 18.20 -2.91 0.77
CA ALA A 90 18.23 -1.46 0.83
C ALA A 90 17.76 -0.94 2.19
N ILE A 91 16.64 -1.43 2.72
CA ILE A 91 16.14 -1.02 4.04
C ILE A 91 17.04 -1.53 5.17
N GLY A 92 17.62 -2.72 5.04
CA GLY A 92 18.55 -3.28 6.01
C GLY A 92 19.83 -2.44 6.16
N ILE A 93 20.36 -1.93 5.04
CA ILE A 93 21.58 -1.12 5.01
C ILE A 93 21.27 0.36 5.35
N LEU A 94 20.31 0.96 4.65
CA LEU A 94 20.06 2.40 4.70
C LEU A 94 19.09 2.80 5.82
N GLY A 95 18.20 1.91 6.24
CA GLY A 95 17.10 2.22 7.16
C GLY A 95 17.60 2.75 8.51
N LYS A 96 18.67 2.17 9.08
CA LYS A 96 19.27 2.65 10.33
C LYS A 96 19.79 4.09 10.21
N ARG A 97 20.49 4.39 9.11
CA ARG A 97 21.05 5.72 8.86
C ARG A 97 19.95 6.76 8.61
N ILE A 98 18.96 6.43 7.80
CA ILE A 98 17.81 7.31 7.52
C ILE A 98 17.03 7.59 8.82
N ASN A 99 16.75 6.57 9.62
CA ASN A 99 16.07 6.72 10.92
C ASN A 99 16.86 7.63 11.88
N TYR A 100 18.19 7.47 11.95
CA TYR A 100 19.03 8.36 12.77
C TYR A 100 18.93 9.83 12.34
N VAL A 101 19.04 10.11 11.04
CA VAL A 101 18.93 11.49 10.51
C VAL A 101 17.53 12.05 10.72
N ALA A 102 16.49 11.26 10.47
CA ALA A 102 15.10 11.67 10.69
C ALA A 102 14.85 12.04 12.17
N ARG A 103 15.43 11.29 13.11
CA ARG A 103 15.37 11.61 14.55
C ARG A 103 16.08 12.90 14.89
N LYS A 104 17.32 13.09 14.41
CA LYS A 104 18.12 14.30 14.69
C LYS A 104 17.48 15.57 14.12
N SER A 105 16.84 15.46 12.96
CA SER A 105 16.22 16.58 12.27
C SER A 105 14.74 16.81 12.65
N GLY A 106 14.15 15.94 13.47
CA GLY A 106 12.71 15.97 13.78
C GLY A 106 11.82 15.78 12.56
N SER A 107 12.33 15.16 11.49
CA SER A 107 11.59 14.97 10.24
C SER A 107 10.69 13.75 10.32
N ILE A 108 9.54 13.84 9.67
CA ILE A 108 8.52 12.78 9.64
C ILE A 108 8.51 12.12 8.26
N THR A 109 8.82 12.88 7.20
CA THR A 109 8.83 12.40 5.82
C THR A 109 10.25 12.29 5.24
N LEU A 110 10.45 11.41 4.26
CA LEU A 110 11.71 11.28 3.52
C LEU A 110 12.09 12.58 2.77
N PRO A 111 11.17 13.27 2.07
CA PRO A 111 11.44 14.58 1.48
C PRO A 111 11.97 15.61 2.48
N GLU A 112 11.41 15.69 3.68
CA GLU A 112 11.92 16.60 4.72
C GLU A 112 13.34 16.25 5.17
N VAL A 113 13.66 14.96 5.28
CA VAL A 113 15.03 14.52 5.59
C VAL A 113 15.99 15.01 4.51
N LEU A 114 15.64 14.85 3.24
CA LEU A 114 16.46 15.29 2.11
C LEU A 114 16.60 16.82 2.06
N GLY A 115 15.49 17.54 2.19
CA GLY A 115 15.49 19.00 2.17
C GLY A 115 16.29 19.62 3.30
N LYS A 116 16.20 19.07 4.53
CA LYS A 116 17.02 19.53 5.67
C LYS A 116 18.50 19.17 5.51
N GLN A 117 18.83 18.03 4.91
CA GLN A 117 20.21 17.68 4.59
C GLN A 117 20.82 18.63 3.55
N LEU A 118 20.03 19.02 2.54
CA LEU A 118 20.45 19.90 1.46
C LEU A 118 20.20 21.40 1.74
N LYS A 119 19.61 21.72 2.90
CA LYS A 119 19.20 23.07 3.32
C LYS A 119 18.36 23.80 2.26
N SER A 120 17.45 23.07 1.61
CA SER A 120 16.64 23.60 0.52
C SER A 120 15.19 23.13 0.63
N ASP A 121 14.27 24.08 0.82
CA ASP A 121 12.84 23.81 0.86
C ASP A 121 12.29 23.46 -0.54
N ALA A 122 12.94 23.94 -1.60
CA ALA A 122 12.60 23.57 -2.97
C ALA A 122 12.77 22.06 -3.20
N VAL A 123 13.80 21.44 -2.62
CA VAL A 123 13.99 19.98 -2.71
C VAL A 123 12.86 19.23 -2.01
N THR A 124 12.45 19.67 -0.82
CA THR A 124 11.31 19.08 -0.10
C THR A 124 10.04 19.16 -0.95
N LEU A 125 9.77 20.31 -1.55
CA LEU A 125 8.56 20.54 -2.35
C LEU A 125 8.55 19.68 -3.62
N VAL A 126 9.65 19.67 -4.38
CA VAL A 126 9.78 18.89 -5.62
C VAL A 126 9.69 17.40 -5.32
N ALA A 127 10.41 16.90 -4.32
CA ALA A 127 10.36 15.49 -3.95
C ALA A 127 8.96 15.06 -3.48
N THR A 128 8.28 15.92 -2.70
CA THR A 128 6.90 15.66 -2.26
C THR A 128 5.94 15.64 -3.45
N GLY A 129 6.05 16.58 -4.38
CA GLY A 129 5.23 16.63 -5.58
C GLY A 129 5.39 15.39 -6.47
N ILE A 130 6.65 14.95 -6.65
CA ILE A 130 6.96 13.71 -7.38
C ILE A 130 6.31 12.50 -6.69
N ILE A 131 6.46 12.37 -5.37
CA ILE A 131 5.87 11.24 -4.62
C ILE A 131 4.35 11.23 -4.77
N ILE A 132 3.68 12.38 -4.62
CA ILE A 132 2.22 12.47 -4.76
C ILE A 132 1.79 12.06 -6.18
N LEU A 133 2.49 12.54 -7.21
CA LEU A 133 2.20 12.20 -8.61
C LEU A 133 2.30 10.69 -8.85
N PHE A 134 3.38 10.05 -8.42
CA PHE A 134 3.53 8.60 -8.60
C PHE A 134 2.59 7.79 -7.71
N MET A 135 2.28 8.28 -6.51
CA MET A 135 1.31 7.65 -5.61
C MET A 135 -0.08 7.63 -6.22
N PHE A 136 -0.47 8.67 -6.96
CA PHE A 136 -1.74 8.70 -7.69
C PHE A 136 -1.82 7.55 -8.71
N PHE A 137 -0.82 7.39 -9.58
CA PHE A 137 -0.79 6.28 -10.55
C PHE A 137 -0.74 4.91 -9.87
N TYR A 138 0.01 4.80 -8.77
CA TYR A 138 0.08 3.58 -7.98
C TYR A 138 -1.29 3.18 -7.42
N LEU A 139 -2.02 4.13 -6.81
CA LEU A 139 -3.35 3.88 -6.27
C LEU A 139 -4.36 3.52 -7.36
N LEU A 140 -4.30 4.17 -8.53
CA LEU A 140 -5.15 3.81 -9.67
C LEU A 140 -4.98 2.34 -10.08
N ALA A 141 -3.72 1.87 -10.20
CA ALA A 141 -3.43 0.48 -10.54
C ALA A 141 -3.98 -0.49 -9.46
N GLN A 142 -3.90 -0.10 -8.18
CA GLN A 142 -4.42 -0.88 -7.06
C GLN A 142 -5.95 -1.00 -7.09
N PHE A 143 -6.66 0.10 -7.36
CA PHE A 143 -8.12 0.08 -7.49
C PHE A 143 -8.57 -0.80 -8.65
N LYS A 144 -7.89 -0.70 -9.81
CA LYS A 144 -8.17 -1.57 -10.97
C LYS A 144 -7.98 -3.04 -10.63
N ALA A 145 -6.86 -3.39 -10.00
CA ALA A 145 -6.57 -4.76 -9.58
C ALA A 145 -7.60 -5.28 -8.56
N GLY A 146 -7.93 -4.48 -7.55
CA GLY A 146 -8.95 -4.81 -6.55
C GLY A 146 -10.32 -5.05 -7.18
N GLY A 147 -10.74 -4.19 -8.11
CA GLY A 147 -12.00 -4.35 -8.85
C GLY A 147 -12.06 -5.66 -9.65
N MET A 148 -10.98 -6.01 -10.37
CA MET A 148 -10.91 -7.27 -11.11
C MET A 148 -10.99 -8.49 -10.20
N ILE A 149 -10.32 -8.46 -9.04
CA ILE A 149 -10.40 -9.54 -8.05
C ILE A 149 -11.84 -9.69 -7.53
N LEU A 150 -12.51 -8.58 -7.20
CA LEU A 150 -13.90 -8.61 -6.75
C LEU A 150 -14.85 -9.17 -7.82
N ILE A 151 -14.71 -8.78 -9.08
CA ILE A 151 -15.51 -9.32 -10.19
C ILE A 151 -15.28 -10.83 -10.35
N THR A 152 -14.02 -11.27 -10.25
CA THR A 152 -13.66 -12.70 -10.38
C THR A 152 -14.25 -13.54 -9.23
N LEU A 153 -14.34 -12.98 -8.02
CA LEU A 153 -14.82 -13.71 -6.83
C LEU A 153 -16.33 -13.60 -6.59
N LEU A 154 -16.95 -12.47 -6.96
CA LEU A 154 -18.33 -12.13 -6.62
C LEU A 154 -19.21 -11.92 -7.85
N GLY A 155 -18.69 -12.05 -9.07
CA GLY A 155 -19.42 -11.77 -10.31
C GLY A 155 -20.71 -12.59 -10.51
N GLU A 156 -20.78 -13.77 -9.90
CA GLU A 156 -21.96 -14.64 -9.93
C GLU A 156 -22.98 -14.31 -8.83
N GLU A 157 -22.62 -13.49 -7.83
CA GLU A 157 -23.55 -13.10 -6.77
C GLU A 157 -24.57 -12.08 -7.29
N PRO A 158 -25.88 -12.35 -7.15
CA PRO A 158 -26.94 -11.49 -7.71
C PRO A 158 -26.84 -10.03 -7.27
N LEU A 159 -26.55 -9.79 -5.98
CA LEU A 159 -26.38 -8.45 -5.40
C LEU A 159 -25.18 -7.70 -5.98
N PHE A 160 -24.06 -8.40 -6.21
CA PHE A 160 -22.87 -7.80 -6.77
C PHE A 160 -23.10 -7.44 -8.24
N LYS A 161 -23.77 -8.32 -9.00
CA LYS A 161 -24.14 -8.09 -10.40
C LYS A 161 -25.08 -6.89 -10.57
N GLU A 162 -26.06 -6.72 -9.68
CA GLU A 162 -26.93 -5.55 -9.70
C GLU A 162 -26.15 -4.26 -9.41
N GLY A 163 -25.25 -4.30 -8.42
CA GLY A 163 -24.36 -3.18 -8.09
C GLY A 163 -23.41 -2.79 -9.22
N THR A 164 -22.81 -3.76 -9.91
CA THR A 164 -21.94 -3.49 -11.07
C THR A 164 -22.73 -2.94 -12.25
N LEU A 165 -23.96 -3.43 -12.50
CA LEU A 165 -24.84 -2.89 -13.54
C LEU A 165 -25.26 -1.44 -13.25
N ILE A 166 -25.48 -1.08 -11.98
CA ILE A 166 -25.73 0.31 -11.59
C ILE A 166 -24.50 1.17 -11.87
N MET A 167 -23.31 0.71 -11.48
CA MET A 167 -22.06 1.44 -11.74
C MET A 167 -21.74 1.56 -13.23
N ALA A 168 -22.01 0.53 -14.02
CA ALA A 168 -21.81 0.54 -15.47
C ALA A 168 -22.63 1.65 -16.15
N ARG A 169 -23.81 1.99 -15.64
CA ARG A 169 -24.63 3.11 -16.18
C ARG A 169 -23.95 4.49 -16.04
N PHE A 170 -23.04 4.63 -15.09
CA PHE A 170 -22.28 5.87 -14.86
C PHE A 170 -20.87 5.80 -15.45
N THR A 171 -20.47 4.65 -16.00
CA THR A 171 -19.13 4.41 -16.50
C THR A 171 -19.15 4.50 -18.04
N PRO A 172 -18.34 5.38 -18.65
CA PRO A 172 -18.25 5.45 -20.10
C PRO A 172 -17.75 4.14 -20.73
N ASP A 173 -18.28 3.75 -21.89
CA ASP A 173 -17.97 2.47 -22.58
C ASP A 173 -16.47 2.25 -22.90
N TRP A 174 -15.64 3.30 -22.88
CA TRP A 174 -14.20 3.20 -23.10
C TRP A 174 -13.40 2.79 -21.84
N LEU A 175 -14.07 2.63 -20.69
CA LEU A 175 -13.50 2.17 -19.43
C LEU A 175 -13.69 0.66 -19.18
N ASP A 176 -14.43 -0.04 -20.06
CA ASP A 176 -14.54 -1.50 -19.98
C ASP A 176 -13.20 -2.18 -20.35
N PRO A 177 -12.71 -3.12 -19.52
CA PRO A 177 -11.38 -3.72 -19.65
C PRO A 177 -11.23 -4.72 -20.80
#